data_AF-A0A101XEA6-F1
#
_entry.id   AF-A0A101XEA6-F1
#
_cell.length_a   1.000
_cell.length_b   1.000
_cell.length_c   1.000
_cell.angle_alpha   90.00
_cell.angle_beta   90.00
_cell.angle_gamma   90.00
#
_symmetry.space_group_name_H-M   'P 1'
#
loop_
_entity.id
_entity.type
_entity.pdbx_description
1 polymer ?
#
loop_
_entity_poly.entity_id
_entity_poly.type
_entity_poly.pdbx_seq_one_letter_code
_entity_poly.pdbx_strand_id
1 'polypeptide(L)'
;MTEKLTTKRNPPKWSLWLRGLDEWLLIFQKVSGAILAIYLIGHTLVISTALGFGHPSQLTWERVIGLIEGPKVVGVAHVGTIIEYLIALLVAIHGANGIRLILMQYFGLGLPKPERHTYPMIPSPRKSPQLVYKYLVIAVVIVFIILASYVAFVG
;
A
#
# COMPACT_ATOMS: atom_id res chain seq x y z
N MET A 1 -50.79 -5.35 -5.29
CA MET A 1 -49.42 -5.74 -4.90
C MET A 1 -48.58 -4.48 -4.83
N THR A 2 -48.24 -4.03 -3.62
CA THR A 2 -47.39 -2.85 -3.40
C THR A 2 -45.93 -3.32 -3.26
N GLU A 3 -45.14 -3.03 -4.28
CA GLU A 3 -43.69 -3.28 -4.26
C GLU A 3 -43.06 -2.35 -3.21
N LYS A 4 -42.55 -2.92 -2.11
CA LYS A 4 -41.80 -2.17 -1.11
C LYS A 4 -40.48 -1.72 -1.76
N LEU A 5 -40.40 -0.46 -2.14
CA LEU A 5 -39.16 0.19 -2.53
C LEU A 5 -38.19 0.16 -1.35
N THR A 6 -37.30 -0.83 -1.33
CA THR A 6 -36.21 -0.89 -0.36
C THR A 6 -35.21 0.20 -0.73
N THR A 7 -35.29 1.35 -0.07
CA THR A 7 -34.30 2.41 -0.24
C THR A 7 -32.98 1.95 0.38
N LYS A 8 -32.03 1.56 -0.48
CA LYS A 8 -30.67 1.24 -0.04
C LYS A 8 -30.05 2.53 0.51
N ARG A 9 -29.84 2.61 1.82
CA ARG A 9 -29.14 3.74 2.45
C ARG A 9 -27.74 3.84 1.84
N ASN A 10 -27.44 4.97 1.19
CA ASN A 10 -26.08 5.31 0.82
C ASN A 10 -25.36 5.81 2.07
N PRO A 11 -24.31 5.11 2.54
CA PRO A 11 -23.54 5.58 3.68
C PRO A 11 -22.91 6.94 3.37
N PRO A 12 -22.76 7.83 4.36
CA PRO A 12 -22.12 9.11 4.15
C PRO A 12 -20.70 8.91 3.60
N LYS A 13 -20.35 9.67 2.55
CA LYS A 13 -19.07 9.53 1.82
C LYS A 13 -17.83 9.69 2.70
N TRP A 14 -17.97 10.31 3.88
CA TRP A 14 -16.92 10.52 4.88
C TRP A 14 -16.79 9.40 5.91
N SER A 15 -17.72 8.44 5.97
CA SER A 15 -17.57 7.27 6.86
C SER A 15 -16.56 6.31 6.27
N LEU A 16 -15.37 6.26 6.87
CA LEU A 16 -14.31 5.31 6.52
C LEU A 16 -14.73 3.86 6.84
N TRP A 17 -15.54 3.68 7.90
CA TRP A 17 -15.96 2.38 8.42
C TRP A 17 -16.96 1.62 7.55
N LEU A 18 -17.61 2.28 6.59
CA LEU A 18 -18.62 1.66 5.71
C LEU A 18 -18.12 1.42 4.28
N ARG A 19 -16.80 1.52 4.07
CA ARG A 19 -16.15 1.36 2.76
C ARG A 19 -15.85 -0.10 2.45
N GLY A 20 -16.01 -0.48 1.18
CA GLY A 20 -15.59 -1.78 0.68
C GLY A 20 -14.07 -1.86 0.48
N LEU A 21 -13.60 -3.06 0.17
CA LEU A 21 -12.18 -3.33 -0.06
C LEU A 21 -11.59 -2.47 -1.20
N ASP A 22 -12.38 -2.15 -2.22
CA ASP A 22 -11.93 -1.33 -3.36
C ASP A 22 -11.61 0.10 -2.95
N GLU A 23 -12.46 0.72 -2.14
CA GLU A 23 -12.23 2.08 -1.68
C GLU A 23 -11.02 2.16 -0.75
N TRP A 24 -10.81 1.14 0.09
CA TRP A 24 -9.64 1.05 0.95
C TRP A 24 -8.35 0.87 0.15
N LEU A 25 -8.31 -0.07 -0.79
CA LEU A 25 -7.14 -0.27 -1.66
C LEU A 25 -6.80 1.01 -2.44
N LEU A 26 -7.79 1.78 -2.88
CA LEU A 26 -7.56 3.06 -3.54
C LEU A 26 -7.00 4.13 -2.59
N ILE A 27 -7.53 4.25 -1.38
CA ILE A 27 -7.00 5.16 -0.36
C ILE A 27 -5.55 4.80 -0.05
N PHE A 28 -5.29 3.52 0.24
CA PHE A 28 -3.96 3.05 0.55
C PHE A 28 -2.99 3.30 -0.60
N GLN A 29 -3.37 3.08 -1.88
CA GLN A 29 -2.50 3.40 -3.02
C GLN A 29 -2.02 4.85 -3.01
N LYS A 30 -2.95 5.79 -2.78
CA LYS A 30 -2.66 7.23 -2.81
C LYS A 30 -1.81 7.66 -1.62
N VAL A 31 -2.21 7.26 -0.41
CA VAL A 31 -1.54 7.66 0.82
C VAL A 31 -0.15 7.03 0.91
N SER A 32 -0.04 5.72 0.65
CA SER A 32 1.27 5.04 0.62
C SER A 32 2.19 5.65 -0.44
N GLY A 33 1.68 5.95 -1.65
CA GLY A 33 2.49 6.55 -2.71
C GLY A 33 3.07 7.91 -2.31
N ALA A 34 2.27 8.75 -1.66
CA ALA A 34 2.73 10.05 -1.17
C ALA A 34 3.80 9.91 -0.08
N ILE A 35 3.59 9.02 0.89
CA ILE A 35 4.57 8.76 1.95
C ILE A 35 5.86 8.18 1.37
N LEU A 36 5.77 7.21 0.47
CA LEU A 36 6.92 6.57 -0.17
C LEU A 36 7.72 7.54 -1.03
N ALA A 37 7.07 8.49 -1.71
CA ALA A 37 7.77 9.53 -2.46
C ALA A 37 8.62 10.42 -1.54
N ILE A 38 8.06 10.86 -0.41
CA ILE A 38 8.80 11.65 0.60
C ILE A 38 9.93 10.82 1.20
N TYR A 39 9.64 9.57 1.57
CA TYR A 39 10.64 8.65 2.11
C TYR A 39 11.78 8.45 1.12
N LEU A 40 11.50 8.22 -0.17
CA LEU A 40 12.54 7.98 -1.18
C LEU A 40 13.49 9.17 -1.33
N ILE A 41 12.97 10.40 -1.26
CA ILE A 41 13.81 11.61 -1.27
C ILE A 41 14.73 11.61 -0.05
N GLY A 42 14.17 11.45 1.16
CA GLY A 42 14.96 11.40 2.39
C GLY A 42 15.98 10.27 2.41
N HIS A 43 15.56 9.07 1.99
CA HIS A 43 16.41 7.89 1.90
C HIS A 43 17.57 8.11 0.93
N THR A 44 17.33 8.74 -0.21
CA THR A 44 18.40 9.09 -1.17
C THR A 44 19.41 10.04 -0.56
N LEU A 45 18.97 11.04 0.21
CA LEU A 45 19.86 11.99 0.91
C LEU A 45 20.66 11.33 2.04
N VAL A 46 20.07 10.34 2.71
CA VAL A 46 20.78 9.59 3.76
C VAL A 46 21.84 8.69 3.13
N ILE A 47 21.48 7.93 2.09
CA ILE A 47 22.42 7.05 1.38
C ILE A 47 23.51 7.85 0.65
N SER A 48 23.23 9.06 0.17
CA SER A 48 24.26 9.91 -0.43
C SER A 48 25.37 10.27 0.56
N THR A 49 25.08 10.31 1.87
CA THR A 49 26.12 10.50 2.90
C THR A 49 27.05 9.30 3.03
N ALA A 50 26.54 8.07 2.88
CA ALA A 50 27.36 6.84 2.86
C ALA A 50 28.26 6.77 1.62
N LEU A 51 27.80 7.28 0.49
CA LEU A 51 28.52 7.28 -0.79
C LEU A 51 29.48 8.47 -0.95
N GLY A 52 29.54 9.38 0.03
CA GLY A 52 30.41 10.57 -0.03
C GLY A 52 29.98 11.61 -1.05
N PHE A 53 28.73 11.57 -1.54
CA PHE A 53 28.21 12.55 -2.49
C PHE A 53 27.83 13.84 -1.77
N GLY A 54 28.74 14.83 -1.80
CA GLY A 54 28.52 16.14 -1.19
C GLY A 54 28.63 16.18 0.34
N HIS A 55 29.00 15.06 0.97
CA HIS A 55 29.16 14.94 2.42
C HIS A 55 30.59 14.47 2.77
N PRO A 56 31.35 15.26 3.55
CA PRO A 56 32.74 14.97 3.82
C PRO A 56 32.85 14.00 5.00
N SER A 57 33.22 12.75 4.71
CA SER A 57 33.68 11.69 5.63
C SER A 57 32.67 10.69 6.19
N GLN A 58 33.20 9.50 6.51
CA GLN A 58 32.56 8.40 7.26
C GLN A 58 31.91 8.88 8.57
N LEU A 59 32.49 9.90 9.24
CA LEU A 59 31.95 10.46 10.46
C LEU A 59 30.57 11.12 10.25
N THR A 60 30.30 11.66 9.05
CA THR A 60 28.98 12.19 8.72
C THR A 60 27.95 11.08 8.61
N TRP A 61 28.29 9.97 7.94
CA TRP A 61 27.42 8.79 7.85
C TRP A 61 27.08 8.24 9.23
N GLU A 62 28.08 8.00 10.08
CA GLU A 62 27.88 7.43 11.42
C GLU A 62 26.96 8.29 12.30
N ARG A 63 27.10 9.62 12.21
CA ARG A 63 26.21 10.55 12.92
C ARG A 63 24.78 10.53 12.39
N VAL A 64 24.61 10.51 11.07
CA VAL A 64 23.29 10.50 10.42
C VAL A 64 22.58 9.18 10.71
N ILE A 65 23.24 8.04 10.50
CA ILE A 65 22.63 6.73 10.70
C ILE A 65 22.33 6.49 12.18
N GLY A 66 23.20 6.91 13.11
CA GLY A 66 22.93 6.80 14.54
C GLY A 66 21.73 7.64 15.00
N LEU A 67 21.49 8.80 14.38
CA LEU A 67 20.29 9.61 14.63
C LEU A 67 19.03 8.92 14.10
N ILE A 68 19.09 8.31 12.92
CA ILE A 68 17.96 7.64 12.27
C ILE A 68 17.59 6.35 13.00
N GLU A 69 18.59 5.55 13.37
CA GLU A 69 18.42 4.33 14.14
C GLU A 69 17.74 4.65 15.47
N GLY A 70 18.24 5.66 16.18
CA GLY A 70 17.59 6.17 17.38
C GLY A 70 17.57 5.15 18.54
N PRO A 71 16.74 5.38 19.56
CA PRO A 71 16.76 4.55 20.76
C PRO A 71 16.22 3.14 20.50
N LYS A 72 16.67 2.19 21.31
CA LYS A 72 16.15 0.83 21.35
C LYS A 72 14.70 0.83 21.84
N VAL A 73 13.82 0.08 21.15
CA VAL A 73 12.40 -0.03 21.48
C VAL A 73 12.09 -1.38 22.11
N VAL A 74 12.36 -2.49 21.40
CA VAL A 74 12.04 -3.85 21.85
C VAL A 74 12.95 -4.88 21.17
N GLY A 75 13.42 -5.90 21.91
CA GLY A 75 14.24 -6.97 21.32
C GLY A 75 15.54 -6.43 20.70
N VAL A 76 15.70 -6.57 19.38
CA VAL A 76 16.78 -5.95 18.59
C VAL A 76 16.35 -4.66 17.87
N ALA A 77 15.07 -4.31 17.92
CA ALA A 77 14.50 -3.21 17.15
C ALA A 77 14.81 -1.83 17.77
N HIS A 78 15.28 -0.93 16.91
CA HIS A 78 15.42 0.49 17.18
C HIS A 78 14.28 1.29 16.52
N VAL A 79 14.12 2.57 16.89
CA VAL A 79 13.08 3.44 16.30
C VAL A 79 13.18 3.48 14.78
N GLY A 80 14.40 3.61 14.24
CA GLY A 80 14.66 3.56 12.81
C GLY A 80 14.19 2.26 12.17
N THR A 81 14.48 1.11 12.80
CA THR A 81 14.01 -0.21 12.34
C THR A 81 12.49 -0.29 12.30
N ILE A 82 11.78 0.28 13.27
CA ILE A 82 10.31 0.33 13.27
C ILE A 82 9.79 1.18 12.12
N ILE A 83 10.44 2.32 11.85
CA ILE A 83 10.08 3.17 10.71
C ILE A 83 10.30 2.41 9.40
N GLU A 84 11.45 1.78 9.21
CA GLU A 84 11.75 0.97 8.02
C GLU A 84 10.78 -0.20 7.85
N TYR A 85 10.41 -0.87 8.95
CA TYR A 85 9.36 -1.89 8.95
C TYR A 85 8.04 -1.34 8.41
N LEU A 86 7.57 -0.19 8.92
CA LEU A 86 6.33 0.43 8.44
C LEU A 86 6.44 0.87 6.97
N ILE A 87 7.60 1.38 6.56
CA ILE A 87 7.85 1.72 5.15
C ILE A 87 7.81 0.46 4.27
N ALA A 88 8.40 -0.66 4.70
CA ALA A 88 8.33 -1.92 3.97
C ALA A 88 6.89 -2.40 3.78
N LEU A 89 6.03 -2.24 4.79
CA LEU A 89 4.59 -2.51 4.67
C LEU A 89 3.90 -1.59 3.66
N LEU A 90 4.23 -0.30 3.68
CA LEU A 90 3.69 0.65 2.70
C LEU A 90 4.14 0.31 1.28
N VAL A 91 5.41 -0.09 1.08
CA VAL A 91 5.92 -0.58 -0.21
C VAL A 91 5.15 -1.81 -0.67
N ALA A 92 4.91 -2.78 0.22
CA ALA A 92 4.18 -4.00 -0.12
C ALA A 92 2.75 -3.68 -0.58
N ILE A 93 2.04 -2.83 0.17
CA ILE A 93 0.67 -2.42 -0.16
C ILE A 93 0.65 -1.62 -1.47
N HIS A 94 1.52 -0.61 -1.60
CA HIS A 94 1.60 0.27 -2.77
C HIS A 94 1.99 -0.48 -4.04
N GLY A 95 3.02 -1.32 -3.94
CA GLY A 95 3.57 -2.09 -5.06
C GLY A 95 2.60 -3.16 -5.52
N ALA A 96 2.09 -3.99 -4.60
CA ALA A 96 1.17 -5.07 -4.97
C ALA A 96 -0.14 -4.52 -5.56
N ASN A 97 -0.74 -3.51 -4.92
CA ASN A 97 -1.95 -2.91 -5.46
C ASN A 97 -1.69 -2.07 -6.72
N GLY A 98 -0.54 -1.41 -6.84
CA GLY A 98 -0.10 -0.73 -8.05
C GLY A 98 0.00 -1.68 -9.24
N ILE A 99 0.63 -2.84 -9.05
CA ILE A 99 0.69 -3.91 -10.07
C ILE A 99 -0.71 -4.37 -10.45
N ARG A 100 -1.59 -4.65 -9.47
CA ARG A 100 -2.99 -4.98 -9.75
C ARG A 100 -3.65 -3.92 -10.63
N LEU A 101 -3.48 -2.63 -10.31
CA LEU A 101 -4.07 -1.54 -11.07
C LEU A 101 -3.51 -1.47 -12.49
N ILE A 102 -2.20 -1.65 -12.69
CA ILE A 102 -1.59 -1.71 -14.02
C ILE A 102 -2.21 -2.87 -14.83
N LEU A 103 -2.25 -4.08 -14.27
CA LEU A 103 -2.80 -5.25 -14.96
C LEU A 103 -4.27 -5.04 -15.33
N MET A 104 -5.08 -4.51 -14.41
CA MET A 104 -6.51 -4.38 -14.63
C MET A 104 -6.91 -3.15 -15.43
N GLN A 105 -6.32 -1.98 -15.16
CA GLN A 105 -6.73 -0.70 -15.75
C GLN A 105 -5.98 -0.38 -17.04
N TYR A 106 -4.68 -0.69 -17.11
CA TYR A 106 -3.87 -0.41 -18.29
C TYR A 106 -3.98 -1.55 -19.32
N PHE A 107 -3.84 -2.80 -18.88
CA PHE A 107 -3.91 -3.96 -19.78
C PHE A 107 -5.30 -4.61 -19.89
N GLY A 108 -6.28 -4.16 -19.11
CA GLY A 108 -7.65 -4.70 -19.15
C GLY A 108 -7.80 -6.12 -18.60
N LEU A 109 -6.78 -6.68 -17.93
CA LEU A 109 -6.80 -8.06 -17.46
C LEU A 109 -7.83 -8.22 -16.33
N GLY A 110 -8.73 -9.19 -16.47
CA GLY A 110 -9.79 -9.44 -15.49
C GLY A 110 -10.92 -8.41 -15.50
N LEU A 111 -10.95 -7.48 -16.46
CA LEU A 111 -12.14 -6.67 -16.74
C LEU A 111 -13.19 -7.51 -17.49
N PRO A 112 -14.48 -7.31 -17.20
CA PRO A 112 -15.53 -7.93 -18.00
C PRO A 112 -15.48 -7.41 -19.44
N LYS A 113 -15.85 -8.26 -20.41
CA LYS A 113 -16.08 -7.79 -21.78
C LYS A 113 -17.11 -6.66 -21.74
N PRO A 114 -16.88 -5.57 -22.50
CA PRO A 114 -17.89 -4.52 -22.64
C PRO A 114 -19.20 -5.15 -23.10
N GLU A 115 -20.23 -5.04 -22.27
CA GLU A 115 -21.56 -5.48 -22.63
C GLU A 115 -22.30 -4.31 -23.28
N ARG A 116 -23.04 -4.59 -24.35
CA ARG A 116 -23.84 -3.55 -25.01
C ARG A 116 -24.80 -2.99 -23.98
N HIS A 117 -24.81 -1.67 -23.79
CA HIS A 117 -25.78 -1.02 -22.93
C HIS A 117 -27.17 -1.15 -23.54
N THR A 118 -27.85 -2.27 -23.28
CA THR A 118 -29.27 -2.45 -23.58
C THR A 118 -30.07 -2.01 -22.38
N TYR A 119 -31.02 -1.11 -22.59
CA TYR A 119 -31.93 -0.69 -21.53
C TYR A 119 -32.90 -1.84 -21.18
N PRO A 120 -33.22 -2.07 -19.90
CA PRO A 120 -32.72 -1.40 -18.71
C PRO A 120 -31.29 -1.82 -18.35
N MET A 121 -30.50 -0.87 -17.85
CA MET A 121 -29.10 -1.11 -17.47
C MET A 121 -29.04 -2.10 -16.30
N ILE A 122 -28.76 -3.37 -16.60
CA ILE A 122 -28.47 -4.38 -15.58
C ILE A 122 -26.99 -4.23 -15.21
N PRO A 123 -26.63 -3.89 -13.96
CA PRO A 123 -25.24 -3.84 -13.55
C PRO A 123 -24.63 -5.23 -13.70
N SER A 124 -23.53 -5.34 -14.46
CA SER A 124 -22.82 -6.60 -14.65
C SER A 124 -22.48 -7.18 -13.27
N PRO A 125 -22.86 -8.44 -12.97
CA PRO A 125 -22.60 -9.03 -11.67
C PRO A 125 -21.10 -8.98 -11.40
N ARG A 126 -20.70 -8.59 -10.18
CA ARG A 126 -19.31 -8.61 -9.69
C ARG A 126 -18.62 -9.91 -10.13
N LYS A 127 -17.74 -9.85 -11.15
CA LYS A 127 -17.14 -11.08 -11.70
C LYS A 127 -15.85 -11.46 -10.97
N SER A 128 -15.74 -12.77 -10.75
CA SER A 128 -14.71 -13.51 -9.98
C SER A 128 -13.24 -13.08 -10.20
N PRO A 129 -12.76 -12.76 -11.42
CA PRO A 129 -11.34 -12.46 -11.62
C PRO A 129 -10.83 -11.25 -10.85
N GLN A 130 -11.67 -10.22 -10.68
CA GLN A 130 -11.28 -9.03 -9.92
C GLN A 130 -11.06 -9.32 -8.43
N LEU A 131 -11.78 -10.30 -7.88
CA LEU A 131 -11.60 -10.73 -6.50
C LEU A 131 -10.28 -11.47 -6.34
N VAL A 132 -9.90 -12.31 -7.31
CA VAL A 132 -8.60 -13.02 -7.29
C VAL A 132 -7.45 -12.02 -7.20
N TYR A 133 -7.42 -10.99 -8.04
CA TYR A 133 -6.36 -9.97 -7.98
C TYR A 133 -6.33 -9.22 -6.65
N LYS A 134 -7.48 -8.97 -6.02
CA LYS A 134 -7.51 -8.33 -4.69
C LYS A 134 -6.93 -9.24 -3.61
N TYR A 135 -7.26 -10.52 -3.64
CA TYR A 135 -6.69 -11.48 -2.69
C TYR A 135 -5.20 -11.74 -2.93
N LEU A 136 -4.73 -11.67 -4.18
CA LEU A 136 -3.30 -11.69 -4.47
C LEU A 136 -2.56 -10.51 -3.84
N VAL A 137 -3.14 -9.30 -3.90
CA VAL A 137 -2.58 -8.13 -3.19
C VAL A 137 -2.47 -8.42 -1.68
N ILE A 138 -3.55 -8.94 -1.08
CA ILE A 138 -3.56 -9.27 0.35
C ILE A 138 -2.51 -10.34 0.68
N ALA A 139 -2.38 -11.38 -0.13
CA ALA A 139 -1.39 -12.44 0.06
C ALA A 139 0.04 -11.91 0.01
N VAL A 140 0.37 -11.04 -0.97
CA VAL A 140 1.69 -10.40 -1.05
C VAL A 140 1.95 -9.55 0.18
N VAL A 141 0.98 -8.75 0.62
CA VAL A 141 1.11 -7.94 1.84
C VAL A 141 1.36 -8.80 3.08
N ILE A 142 0.67 -9.94 3.23
CA ILE A 142 0.89 -10.87 4.34
C ILE A 142 2.31 -11.44 4.32
N VAL A 143 2.82 -11.86 3.16
CA VAL A 143 4.19 -12.35 3.02
C VAL A 143 5.19 -11.27 3.46
N PHE A 144 5.01 -10.04 3.01
CA PHE A 144 5.87 -8.93 3.42
C PHE A 144 5.75 -8.60 4.91
N ILE A 145 4.56 -8.71 5.52
CA ILE A 145 4.41 -8.56 6.97
C ILE A 145 5.28 -9.59 7.68
N ILE A 146 5.22 -10.86 7.28
CA ILE A 146 6.00 -11.94 7.90
C ILE A 146 7.50 -11.69 7.75
N LEU A 147 7.96 -11.44 6.52
CA LEU A 147 9.39 -11.21 6.24
C LEU A 147 9.93 -9.96 6.93
N ALA A 148 9.20 -8.85 6.86
CA ALA A 148 9.61 -7.61 7.51
C ALA A 148 9.60 -7.74 9.04
N SER A 149 8.65 -8.50 9.61
CA SER A 149 8.61 -8.76 11.05
C SER A 149 9.80 -9.60 11.49
N TYR A 150 10.14 -10.63 10.72
CA TYR A 150 11.33 -11.44 10.99
C TYR A 150 12.59 -10.57 10.99
N VAL A 151 12.80 -9.75 9.95
CA VAL A 151 13.96 -8.86 9.86
C VAL A 151 13.98 -7.80 10.97
N ALA A 152 12.83 -7.22 11.33
CA ALA A 152 12.79 -6.12 12.28
C ALA A 152 12.93 -6.57 13.76
N PHE A 153 12.50 -7.78 14.10
CA PHE A 153 12.37 -8.20 15.50
C PHE A 153 13.17 -9.45 15.87
N VAL A 154 13.67 -10.22 14.90
CA VAL A 154 14.36 -11.50 15.12
C VAL A 154 15.73 -11.55 14.47
N GLY A 155 15.80 -11.15 13.20
CA GLY A 155 16.98 -11.21 12.33
C GLY A 155 18.08 -10.23 12.70
#